data_AF-A0A1I2RHF0-F1
#
_entry.id   AF-A0A1I2RHF0-F1
#
_cell.length_a   1.000
_cell.length_b   1.000
_cell.length_c   1.000
_cell.angle_alpha   90.00
_cell.angle_beta   90.00
_cell.angle_gamma   90.00
#
_symmetry.space_group_name_H-M   'P 1'
#
loop_
_entity.id
_entity.type
_entity.pdbx_description
1 polymer ?
#
loop_
_entity_poly.entity_id
_entity_poly.type
_entity_poly.pdbx_seq_one_letter_code
_entity_poly.pdbx_strand_id
1 'polypeptide(L)'
;MRIRQFTERAALSAALSLSLLGLGTTTATADTSTSLPISSYRGIAVDAAHQQVFLSDPFGGNVLVTDYTGQVVRQISGEAGAWGIALSSDSRTLYVALRDAGAIAAIDTATLQETARYDTGTGAGAYAGPTSLALAGGKIWFGYSTDTWHGALGSLDLGGPQPVVTRGQGLDTFRGAPRLAATPQHPDTLVAAESDGNDATLAVYDVSTGQADARARRVDPGPEGCASLQDLALTPDAARVVVACASPYYHQAFRTADLADDGRYTTSSYPNAVAIAPDGTIAAGVDSASSPDVHLFAQGDFAAFKTWDFPAPSPYATTTLQSAGLAWAPDASRIFAVTKDSNSSSLTLQVLNHPQVPTTVTVQAPASSPRNQDLTLTGKLDAPVGFGTGSTVDIWRLDDPLAGEGTLIGSATVAADGTFSYTDRPRAKGDVQYTVQYGGDARHAYAYGSVTVNITSD
;
A
#
# COMPACT_ATOMS: atom_id res chain seq x y z
N MET A 1 78.26 29.20 11.68
CA MET A 1 78.23 29.27 10.20
C MET A 1 76.88 28.77 9.73
N ARG A 2 76.29 29.42 8.73
CA ARG A 2 74.85 29.55 8.45
C ARG A 2 74.07 28.26 8.08
N ILE A 3 72.90 28.12 8.74
CA ILE A 3 71.54 27.86 8.22
C ILE A 3 71.30 26.59 7.37
N ARG A 4 70.44 25.67 7.86
CA ARG A 4 69.06 25.44 7.36
C ARG A 4 68.33 24.37 8.20
N GLN A 5 67.25 24.80 8.84
CA GLN A 5 66.21 23.97 9.45
C GLN A 5 65.47 23.21 8.34
N PHE A 6 65.28 21.90 8.53
CA PHE A 6 64.22 21.16 7.84
C PHE A 6 63.23 20.71 8.91
N THR A 7 62.11 21.43 8.97
CA THR A 7 60.92 21.07 9.72
C THR A 7 60.23 19.92 8.98
N GLU A 8 60.15 18.77 9.63
CA GLU A 8 59.25 17.68 9.22
C GLU A 8 57.81 18.17 9.29
N ARG A 9 57.11 18.21 8.15
CA ARG A 9 55.66 18.44 8.11
C ARG A 9 54.96 17.10 8.16
N ALA A 10 54.19 16.93 9.24
CA ALA A 10 53.24 15.86 9.44
C ALA A 10 52.30 15.68 8.23
N ALA A 11 52.11 14.43 7.83
CA ALA A 11 51.04 14.02 6.93
C ALA A 11 49.71 14.11 7.70
N LEU A 12 48.94 15.17 7.47
CA LEU A 12 47.51 15.17 7.77
C LEU A 12 46.79 14.55 6.57
N SER A 13 46.34 13.31 6.72
CA SER A 13 45.34 12.71 5.85
C SER A 13 44.02 13.46 6.07
N ALA A 14 43.73 14.44 5.21
CA ALA A 14 42.43 15.09 5.17
C ALA A 14 41.45 14.14 4.47
N ALA A 15 40.57 13.51 5.25
CA ALA A 15 39.37 12.87 4.72
C ALA A 15 38.48 13.97 4.12
N LEU A 16 38.44 14.08 2.79
CA LEU A 16 37.42 14.89 2.13
C LEU A 16 36.07 14.18 2.31
N SER A 17 35.24 14.78 3.15
CA SER A 17 33.82 14.49 3.26
C SER A 17 33.16 14.91 1.95
N LEU A 18 32.63 13.96 1.17
CA LEU A 18 31.67 14.26 0.12
C LEU A 18 30.39 14.76 0.79
N SER A 19 30.20 16.07 0.80
CA SER A 19 28.89 16.67 1.06
C SER A 19 28.02 16.47 -0.18
N LEU A 20 27.36 15.32 -0.25
CA LEU A 20 26.23 15.06 -1.15
C LEU A 20 25.10 16.04 -0.79
N LEU A 21 24.72 16.89 -1.74
CA LEU A 21 23.50 17.68 -1.67
C LEU A 21 22.29 16.75 -1.48
N GLY A 22 21.54 16.97 -0.40
CA GLY A 22 20.08 17.12 -0.38
C GLY A 22 19.14 16.03 -0.94
N LEU A 23 19.64 15.00 -1.59
CA LEU A 23 18.89 13.80 -1.94
C LEU A 23 19.14 12.84 -0.78
N GLY A 24 18.18 12.78 0.13
CA GLY A 24 18.27 11.89 1.28
C GLY A 24 18.72 10.52 0.81
N THR A 25 19.88 10.07 1.29
CA THR A 25 20.16 8.63 1.29
C THR A 25 19.02 8.05 2.13
N THR A 26 17.98 7.54 1.47
CA THR A 26 16.99 6.71 2.14
C THR A 26 17.78 5.49 2.58
N THR A 27 18.29 5.54 3.80
CA THR A 27 18.77 4.34 4.48
C THR A 27 17.66 3.34 4.33
N ALA A 28 17.92 2.24 3.63
CA ALA A 28 16.92 1.22 3.40
C ALA A 28 16.42 0.75 4.77
N THR A 29 15.21 1.16 5.15
CA THR A 29 14.56 0.71 6.38
C THR A 29 14.24 -0.77 6.21
N ALA A 30 14.81 -1.63 7.06
CA ALA A 30 14.51 -3.05 7.05
C ALA A 30 13.04 -3.29 7.44
N ASP A 31 12.49 -4.43 7.03
CA ASP A 31 11.18 -4.88 7.52
C ASP A 31 11.22 -5.03 9.05
N THR A 32 10.11 -4.71 9.72
CA THR A 32 10.02 -4.79 11.18
C THR A 32 8.85 -5.65 11.62
N SER A 33 9.01 -6.35 12.74
CA SER A 33 7.99 -7.20 13.34
C SER A 33 7.81 -6.83 14.81
N THR A 34 6.59 -6.45 15.20
CA THR A 34 6.29 -5.97 16.55
C THR A 34 5.06 -6.67 17.11
N SER A 35 5.21 -7.33 18.26
CA SER A 35 4.09 -7.97 18.95
C SER A 35 3.12 -6.92 19.50
N LEU A 36 1.82 -7.17 19.33
CA LEU A 36 0.74 -6.27 19.72
C LEU A 36 0.07 -6.76 21.01
N PRO A 37 -0.37 -5.85 21.90
CA PRO A 37 -1.07 -6.18 23.13
C PRO A 37 -2.57 -6.48 22.90
N ILE A 38 -2.91 -7.11 21.76
CA ILE A 38 -4.27 -7.52 21.40
C ILE A 38 -4.27 -8.96 20.90
N SER A 39 -5.38 -9.66 21.09
CA SER A 39 -5.56 -11.07 20.73
C SER A 39 -6.69 -11.30 19.73
N SER A 40 -7.41 -10.23 19.35
CA SER A 40 -8.46 -10.24 18.34
C SER A 40 -8.26 -9.11 17.33
N TYR A 41 -8.75 -9.30 16.11
CA TYR A 41 -8.58 -8.36 15.01
C TYR A 41 -9.67 -8.49 13.95
N ARG A 42 -10.11 -7.35 13.39
CA ARG A 42 -11.06 -7.33 12.25
C ARG A 42 -10.81 -6.27 11.18
N GLY A 43 -10.06 -5.23 11.47
CA GLY A 43 -9.83 -4.14 10.52
C GLY A 43 -8.57 -3.34 10.84
N ILE A 44 -7.93 -2.86 9.79
CA ILE A 44 -6.74 -2.00 9.83
C ILE A 44 -7.01 -0.73 9.01
N ALA A 45 -6.54 0.41 9.50
CA ALA A 45 -6.54 1.68 8.76
C ALA A 45 -5.22 2.40 9.00
N VAL A 46 -4.71 3.07 7.96
CA VAL A 46 -3.38 3.69 7.98
C VAL A 46 -3.54 5.18 7.75
N ASP A 47 -3.03 5.97 8.70
CA ASP A 47 -3.05 7.42 8.65
C ASP A 47 -1.65 7.96 8.33
N ALA A 48 -1.49 8.56 7.15
CA ALA A 48 -0.25 9.20 6.74
C ALA A 48 0.01 10.54 7.43
N ALA A 49 -1.05 11.28 7.78
CA ALA A 49 -0.90 12.63 8.33
C ALA A 49 -0.22 12.62 9.70
N HIS A 50 -0.55 11.61 10.52
CA HIS A 50 0.02 11.43 11.85
C HIS A 50 1.01 10.24 11.95
N GLN A 51 1.23 9.51 10.84
CA GLN A 51 2.03 8.28 10.78
C GLN A 51 1.58 7.22 11.78
N GLN A 52 0.28 6.94 11.80
CA GLN A 52 -0.36 6.00 12.72
C GLN A 52 -1.03 4.85 11.99
N VAL A 53 -1.10 3.70 12.65
CA VAL A 53 -1.85 2.52 12.22
C VAL A 53 -2.89 2.21 13.29
N PHE A 54 -4.15 2.14 12.87
CA PHE A 54 -5.29 1.79 13.72
C PHE A 54 -5.67 0.34 13.48
N LEU A 55 -5.85 -0.43 14.55
CA LEU A 55 -6.23 -1.83 14.52
C LEU A 55 -7.44 -2.03 15.44
N SER A 56 -8.52 -2.61 14.94
CA SER A 56 -9.69 -2.92 15.76
C SER A 56 -9.50 -4.22 16.55
N ASP A 57 -9.86 -4.20 17.83
CA ASP A 57 -9.79 -5.34 18.75
C ASP A 57 -11.21 -5.62 19.31
N PRO A 58 -12.07 -6.33 18.53
CA PRO A 58 -13.49 -6.46 18.85
C PRO A 58 -13.75 -7.12 20.20
N PHE A 59 -12.97 -8.15 20.56
CA PHE A 59 -13.20 -8.91 21.79
C PHE A 59 -12.55 -8.29 23.02
N GLY A 60 -11.52 -7.46 22.85
CA GLY A 60 -11.03 -6.59 23.92
C GLY A 60 -11.86 -5.32 24.09
N GLY A 61 -12.67 -4.96 23.09
CA GLY A 61 -13.49 -3.75 23.11
C GLY A 61 -12.67 -2.47 22.94
N ASN A 62 -11.65 -2.52 22.10
CA ASN A 62 -10.69 -1.43 21.92
C ASN A 62 -10.36 -1.15 20.45
N VAL A 63 -9.77 0.02 20.22
CA VAL A 63 -8.94 0.30 19.04
C VAL A 63 -7.50 0.49 19.50
N LEU A 64 -6.58 -0.30 18.97
CA LEU A 64 -5.14 -0.15 19.18
C LEU A 64 -4.58 0.81 18.14
N VAL A 65 -3.71 1.72 18.58
CA VAL A 65 -3.01 2.70 17.74
C VAL A 65 -1.53 2.45 17.88
N THR A 66 -0.84 2.25 16.76
CA THR A 66 0.62 2.17 16.70
C THR A 66 1.19 3.26 15.81
N ASP A 67 2.48 3.52 15.90
CA ASP A 67 3.22 4.22 14.85
C ASP A 67 3.55 3.28 13.68
N TYR A 68 4.23 3.82 12.65
CA TYR A 68 4.65 3.06 11.47
C TYR A 68 5.76 2.02 11.72
N THR A 69 6.30 1.94 12.93
CA THR A 69 7.24 0.88 13.36
C THR A 69 6.55 -0.19 14.22
N GLY A 70 5.26 -0.01 14.48
CA GLY A 70 4.45 -0.88 15.33
C GLY A 70 4.55 -0.59 16.82
N GLN A 71 5.22 0.49 17.24
CA GLN A 71 5.23 0.88 18.65
C GLN A 71 3.85 1.41 19.04
N VAL A 72 3.33 0.91 20.17
CA VAL A 72 2.00 1.30 20.65
C VAL A 72 2.01 2.76 21.10
N VAL A 73 1.15 3.55 20.47
CA VAL A 73 0.90 4.96 20.81
C VAL A 73 -0.24 5.04 21.84
N ARG A 74 -1.32 4.29 21.61
CA ARG A 74 -2.53 4.32 22.46
C ARG A 74 -3.35 3.05 22.32
N GLN A 75 -4.09 2.71 23.37
CA GLN A 75 -5.24 1.82 23.29
C GLN A 75 -6.47 2.64 23.70
N ILE A 76 -7.42 2.76 22.78
CA ILE A 76 -8.68 3.50 22.98
C ILE A 76 -9.72 2.47 23.42
N SER A 77 -10.22 2.63 24.64
CA SER A 77 -11.18 1.71 25.26
C SER A 77 -12.62 2.23 25.17
N GLY A 78 -13.59 1.36 25.47
CA GLY A 78 -15.03 1.69 25.34
C GLY A 78 -15.61 1.38 23.96
N GLU A 79 -14.83 0.71 23.11
CA GLU A 79 -15.16 0.39 21.74
C GLU A 79 -15.67 -1.05 21.62
N ALA A 80 -16.75 -1.34 22.35
CA ALA A 80 -17.35 -2.67 22.40
C ALA A 80 -17.70 -3.21 21.00
N GLY A 81 -17.08 -4.32 20.62
CA GLY A 81 -17.26 -4.92 19.30
C GLY A 81 -16.66 -4.10 18.15
N ALA A 82 -15.57 -3.36 18.37
CA ALA A 82 -14.81 -2.66 17.33
C ALA A 82 -14.46 -3.61 16.18
N TRP A 83 -15.15 -3.47 15.05
CA TRP A 83 -15.09 -4.39 13.92
C TRP A 83 -14.40 -3.72 12.73
N GLY A 84 -15.15 -3.32 11.70
CA GLY A 84 -14.64 -2.52 10.59
C GLY A 84 -14.30 -1.11 11.04
N ILE A 85 -13.23 -0.56 10.47
CA ILE A 85 -12.80 0.82 10.70
C ILE A 85 -12.56 1.50 9.35
N ALA A 86 -12.79 2.81 9.29
CA ALA A 86 -12.56 3.60 8.09
C ALA A 86 -12.07 5.00 8.46
N LEU A 87 -11.03 5.47 7.78
CA LEU A 87 -10.45 6.80 7.98
C LEU A 87 -11.11 7.81 7.04
N SER A 88 -11.38 9.02 7.54
CA SER A 88 -11.80 10.13 6.69
C SER A 88 -10.70 10.52 5.70
N SER A 89 -11.06 11.01 4.52
CA SER A 89 -10.10 11.36 3.46
C SER A 89 -9.12 12.48 3.85
N ASP A 90 -9.48 13.30 4.85
CA ASP A 90 -8.64 14.35 5.42
C ASP A 90 -7.82 13.89 6.63
N SER A 91 -7.83 12.58 6.94
CA SER A 91 -7.14 11.97 8.07
C SER A 91 -7.55 12.52 9.44
N ARG A 92 -8.66 13.24 9.60
CA ARG A 92 -9.07 13.84 10.88
C ARG A 92 -9.92 12.95 11.76
N THR A 93 -10.63 11.99 11.16
CA THR A 93 -11.58 11.16 11.90
C THR A 93 -11.44 9.70 11.51
N LEU A 94 -11.23 8.85 12.51
CA LEU A 94 -11.42 7.41 12.38
C LEU A 94 -12.85 7.06 12.77
N TYR A 95 -13.58 6.44 11.87
CA TYR A 95 -14.89 5.85 12.15
C TYR A 95 -14.72 4.38 12.50
N VAL A 96 -15.43 3.93 13.54
CA VAL A 96 -15.34 2.55 14.04
C VAL A 96 -16.74 1.96 14.11
N ALA A 97 -16.97 0.86 13.41
CA ALA A 97 -18.19 0.08 13.56
C ALA A 97 -18.12 -0.70 14.87
N LEU A 98 -19.03 -0.38 15.78
CA LEU A 98 -19.12 -1.01 17.09
C LEU A 98 -20.26 -2.01 17.05
N ARG A 99 -19.95 -3.22 16.59
CA ARG A 99 -20.92 -4.30 16.39
C ARG A 99 -21.73 -4.52 17.67
N ASP A 100 -21.07 -4.77 18.79
CA ASP A 100 -21.75 -5.15 20.02
C ASP A 100 -22.52 -3.98 20.65
N ALA A 101 -22.11 -2.73 20.37
CA ALA A 101 -22.81 -1.53 20.83
C ALA A 101 -23.95 -1.07 19.91
N GLY A 102 -24.05 -1.60 18.68
CA GLY A 102 -25.02 -1.13 17.69
C GLY A 102 -24.77 0.28 17.17
N ALA A 103 -23.51 0.75 17.20
CA ALA A 103 -23.17 2.16 16.97
C ALA A 103 -21.98 2.34 16.03
N ILE A 104 -21.78 3.57 15.56
CA ILE A 104 -20.54 4.02 14.92
C ILE A 104 -19.90 5.07 15.83
N ALA A 105 -18.67 4.85 16.26
CA ALA A 105 -17.87 5.86 16.95
C ALA A 105 -17.07 6.71 15.94
N ALA A 106 -16.84 7.97 16.29
CA ALA A 106 -15.97 8.89 15.57
C ALA A 106 -14.84 9.34 16.51
N ILE A 107 -13.60 9.03 16.14
CA ILE A 107 -12.40 9.29 16.93
C ILE A 107 -11.56 10.33 16.22
N ASP A 108 -11.17 11.40 16.92
CA ASP A 108 -10.21 12.38 16.42
C ASP A 108 -8.81 11.75 16.39
N THR A 109 -8.17 11.76 15.23
CA THR A 109 -6.90 11.04 14.99
C THR A 109 -5.68 11.75 15.60
N ALA A 110 -5.76 13.07 15.81
CA ALA A 110 -4.67 13.82 16.43
C ALA A 110 -4.65 13.64 17.95
N THR A 111 -5.82 13.68 18.59
CA THR A 111 -5.98 13.60 20.04
C THR A 111 -6.23 12.17 20.53
N LEU A 112 -6.62 11.27 19.64
CA LEU A 112 -7.00 9.88 19.92
C LEU A 112 -8.14 9.78 20.94
N GLN A 113 -9.10 10.70 20.83
CA GLN A 113 -10.30 10.76 21.66
C GLN A 113 -11.54 10.52 20.82
N GLU A 114 -12.47 9.73 21.37
CA GLU A 114 -13.81 9.64 20.81
C GLU A 114 -14.52 10.99 20.96
N THR A 115 -14.99 11.52 19.85
CA THR A 115 -15.66 12.82 19.75
C THR A 115 -17.18 12.68 19.62
N ALA A 116 -17.65 11.56 19.07
CA ALA A 116 -19.06 11.27 18.92
C ALA A 116 -19.33 9.78 18.80
N ARG A 117 -20.56 9.40 19.14
CA ARG A 117 -21.12 8.07 18.97
C ARG A 117 -22.50 8.16 18.36
N TYR A 118 -22.74 7.42 17.29
CA TYR A 118 -23.98 7.45 16.53
C TYR A 118 -24.67 6.10 16.62
N ASP A 119 -25.86 6.06 17.23
CA ASP A 119 -26.70 4.87 17.23
C ASP A 119 -27.16 4.57 15.80
N THR A 120 -26.89 3.35 15.32
CA THR A 120 -27.31 2.92 13.98
C THR A 120 -28.74 2.37 13.96
N GLY A 121 -29.36 2.19 15.13
CA GLY A 121 -30.68 1.61 15.31
C GLY A 121 -30.74 0.10 15.06
N THR A 122 -29.62 -0.57 14.77
CA THR A 122 -29.54 -2.02 14.53
C THR A 122 -29.75 -2.86 15.80
N GLY A 123 -29.73 -2.22 16.97
CA GLY A 123 -29.71 -2.89 18.27
C GLY A 123 -28.29 -3.26 18.69
N ALA A 124 -28.13 -3.62 19.96
CA ALA A 124 -26.86 -4.02 20.56
C ALA A 124 -26.78 -5.55 20.71
N GLY A 125 -25.55 -6.09 20.66
CA GLY A 125 -25.24 -7.50 20.91
C GLY A 125 -24.49 -8.18 19.77
N ALA A 126 -24.01 -9.40 20.05
CA ALA A 126 -23.06 -10.11 19.19
C ALA A 126 -23.54 -10.41 17.77
N TYR A 127 -24.81 -10.22 17.40
CA TYR A 127 -25.32 -10.42 16.03
C TYR A 127 -26.08 -9.21 15.48
N ALA A 128 -26.10 -8.10 16.23
CA ALA A 128 -26.89 -6.92 15.94
C ALA A 128 -25.93 -5.73 15.96
N GLY A 129 -25.54 -5.22 14.78
CA GLY A 129 -24.59 -4.12 14.71
C GLY A 129 -23.95 -3.94 13.34
N PRO A 130 -23.40 -2.74 13.05
CA PRO A 130 -22.54 -2.53 11.90
C PRO A 130 -21.26 -3.36 12.04
N THR A 131 -20.76 -3.90 10.92
CA THR A 131 -19.52 -4.71 10.90
C THR A 131 -18.49 -4.22 9.91
N SER A 132 -18.90 -3.58 8.82
CA SER A 132 -17.99 -3.00 7.82
C SER A 132 -18.38 -1.55 7.58
N LEU A 133 -17.39 -0.70 7.26
CA LEU A 133 -17.57 0.72 6.95
C LEU A 133 -16.90 1.07 5.63
N ALA A 134 -17.51 1.96 4.85
CA ALA A 134 -16.88 2.59 3.70
C ALA A 134 -17.38 4.04 3.55
N LEU A 135 -16.50 4.98 3.22
CA LEU A 135 -16.88 6.36 2.95
C LEU A 135 -17.13 6.54 1.46
N ALA A 136 -18.36 6.90 1.09
CA ALA A 136 -18.79 7.08 -0.30
C ALA A 136 -20.03 7.99 -0.37
N GLY A 137 -20.17 8.76 -1.45
CA GLY A 137 -21.32 9.65 -1.69
C GLY A 137 -21.53 10.69 -0.59
N GLY A 138 -20.45 11.12 0.07
CA GLY A 138 -20.51 12.04 1.22
C GLY A 138 -21.07 11.43 2.51
N LYS A 139 -21.23 10.10 2.58
CA LYS A 139 -21.77 9.37 3.73
C LYS A 139 -20.82 8.28 4.22
N ILE A 140 -21.09 7.81 5.42
CA ILE A 140 -20.47 6.60 5.96
C ILE A 140 -21.46 5.45 5.75
N TRP A 141 -21.14 4.55 4.83
CA TRP A 141 -21.90 3.34 4.58
C TRP A 141 -21.50 2.24 5.55
N PHE A 142 -22.45 1.42 5.98
CA PHE A 142 -22.20 0.30 6.86
C PHE A 142 -22.98 -0.96 6.48
N GLY A 143 -22.32 -2.12 6.59
CA GLY A 143 -22.95 -3.43 6.43
C GLY A 143 -23.39 -4.00 7.78
N TYR A 144 -24.60 -4.55 7.84
CA TYR A 144 -25.14 -5.16 9.06
C TYR A 144 -26.10 -6.32 8.74
N SER A 145 -26.28 -7.25 9.68
CA SER A 145 -27.26 -8.33 9.58
C SER A 145 -28.65 -7.84 10.03
N THR A 146 -29.69 -8.15 9.27
CA THR A 146 -31.09 -7.90 9.66
C THR A 146 -31.67 -9.06 10.45
N ASP A 147 -31.21 -10.28 10.16
CA ASP A 147 -31.51 -11.50 10.90
C ASP A 147 -30.40 -12.55 10.67
N THR A 148 -30.66 -13.82 10.96
CA THR A 148 -29.70 -14.93 10.81
C THR A 148 -29.33 -15.24 9.36
N TRP A 149 -30.13 -14.81 8.39
CA TRP A 149 -30.06 -15.23 6.98
C TRP A 149 -30.06 -14.06 6.00
N HIS A 150 -30.09 -12.82 6.49
CA HIS A 150 -30.14 -11.64 5.64
C HIS A 150 -29.25 -10.52 6.20
N GLY A 151 -28.58 -9.83 5.29
CA GLY A 151 -27.87 -8.59 5.55
C GLY A 151 -28.33 -7.46 4.67
N ALA A 152 -28.00 -6.24 5.10
CA ALA A 152 -28.36 -5.01 4.41
C ALA A 152 -27.27 -3.96 4.55
N LEU A 153 -27.42 -2.91 3.74
CA LEU A 153 -26.66 -1.68 3.83
C LEU A 153 -27.43 -0.65 4.64
N GLY A 154 -26.69 0.12 5.42
CA GLY A 154 -27.12 1.38 6.01
C GLY A 154 -26.16 2.49 5.67
N SER A 155 -26.58 3.73 5.92
CA SER A 155 -25.75 4.93 5.73
C SER A 155 -25.96 5.89 6.89
N LEU A 156 -24.87 6.50 7.36
CA LEU A 156 -24.84 7.62 8.28
C LEU A 156 -24.42 8.88 7.51
N ASP A 157 -25.32 9.86 7.49
CA ASP A 157 -25.11 11.18 6.89
C ASP A 157 -24.79 12.20 7.98
N LEU A 158 -23.62 12.85 7.86
CA LEU A 158 -23.12 13.88 8.77
C LEU A 158 -23.05 15.26 8.10
N GLY A 159 -23.54 15.41 6.87
CA GLY A 159 -23.47 16.67 6.13
C GLY A 159 -24.50 17.72 6.57
N GLY A 160 -25.55 17.29 7.27
CA GLY A 160 -26.59 18.15 7.81
C GLY A 160 -26.31 18.66 9.23
N PRO A 161 -27.22 19.50 9.79
CA PRO A 161 -27.11 20.00 11.17
C PRO A 161 -27.33 18.91 12.23
N GLN A 162 -27.83 17.73 11.83
CA GLN A 162 -28.05 16.58 12.68
C GLN A 162 -27.60 15.32 11.93
N PRO A 163 -27.03 14.32 12.63
CA PRO A 163 -26.75 13.02 12.05
C PRO A 163 -28.03 12.32 11.60
N VAL A 164 -28.02 11.73 10.40
CA VAL A 164 -29.16 10.96 9.87
C VAL A 164 -28.73 9.55 9.52
N VAL A 165 -29.36 8.56 10.14
CA VAL A 165 -29.16 7.14 9.83
C VAL A 165 -30.29 6.63 8.94
N THR A 166 -29.92 6.00 7.83
CA THR A 166 -30.83 5.29 6.93
C THR A 166 -30.45 3.81 6.88
N ARG A 167 -31.42 2.92 6.94
CA ARG A 167 -31.24 1.45 6.97
C ARG A 167 -32.10 0.77 5.91
N GLY A 168 -31.87 -0.53 5.71
CA GLY A 168 -32.67 -1.35 4.81
C GLY A 168 -32.40 -1.04 3.34
N GLN A 169 -31.16 -0.68 3.01
CA GLN A 169 -30.72 -0.46 1.64
C GLN A 169 -30.08 -1.75 1.09
N GLY A 170 -30.22 -2.03 -0.20
CA GLY A 170 -29.69 -3.27 -0.80
C GLY A 170 -30.31 -4.57 -0.24
N LEU A 171 -31.55 -4.53 0.26
CA LEU A 171 -32.27 -5.70 0.77
C LEU A 171 -32.31 -6.85 -0.24
N ASP A 172 -32.42 -8.08 0.25
CA ASP A 172 -32.43 -9.34 -0.51
C ASP A 172 -31.16 -9.64 -1.33
N THR A 173 -30.12 -8.80 -1.19
CA THR A 173 -28.85 -9.00 -1.90
C THR A 173 -27.96 -10.00 -1.17
N PHE A 174 -27.84 -9.89 0.16
CA PHE A 174 -26.84 -10.59 0.97
C PHE A 174 -27.49 -11.48 2.03
N ARG A 175 -26.91 -12.65 2.31
CA ARG A 175 -27.39 -13.53 3.40
C ARG A 175 -26.72 -13.28 4.75
N GLY A 176 -25.71 -12.44 4.78
CA GLY A 176 -25.02 -11.96 5.98
C GLY A 176 -24.60 -10.50 5.84
N ALA A 177 -24.01 -9.93 6.89
CA ALA A 177 -23.54 -8.55 6.86
C ALA A 177 -22.45 -8.38 5.78
N PRO A 178 -22.65 -7.52 4.77
CA PRO A 178 -21.67 -7.37 3.70
C PRO A 178 -20.44 -6.57 4.16
N ARG A 179 -19.27 -6.96 3.65
CA ARG A 179 -18.07 -6.12 3.63
C ARG A 179 -18.20 -5.07 2.54
N LEU A 180 -17.69 -3.88 2.80
CA LEU A 180 -17.78 -2.73 1.92
C LEU A 180 -16.40 -2.26 1.49
N ALA A 181 -16.30 -1.80 0.24
CA ALA A 181 -15.12 -1.12 -0.29
C ALA A 181 -15.55 0.09 -1.12
N ALA A 182 -14.78 1.17 -1.00
CA ALA A 182 -14.92 2.41 -1.75
C ALA A 182 -13.54 3.05 -1.96
N THR A 183 -13.46 4.01 -2.86
CA THR A 183 -12.21 4.74 -3.15
C THR A 183 -12.46 6.25 -3.23
N PRO A 184 -11.61 7.11 -2.63
CA PRO A 184 -11.80 8.56 -2.64
C PRO A 184 -11.84 9.20 -4.04
N GLN A 185 -11.14 8.61 -5.02
CA GLN A 185 -11.06 9.12 -6.39
C GLN A 185 -12.37 8.94 -7.17
N HIS A 186 -13.22 7.98 -6.76
CA HIS A 186 -14.53 7.72 -7.34
C HIS A 186 -15.57 7.62 -6.23
N PRO A 187 -15.90 8.75 -5.59
CA PRO A 187 -16.64 8.78 -4.33
C PRO A 187 -18.04 8.20 -4.45
N ASP A 188 -18.63 8.14 -5.64
CA ASP A 188 -20.01 7.66 -5.84
C ASP A 188 -20.12 6.15 -6.10
N THR A 189 -18.99 5.42 -6.12
CA THR A 189 -19.00 3.96 -6.31
C THR A 189 -18.80 3.25 -4.98
N LEU A 190 -19.78 2.42 -4.61
CA LEU A 190 -19.71 1.55 -3.45
C LEU A 190 -19.76 0.09 -3.91
N VAL A 191 -18.83 -0.74 -3.44
CA VAL A 191 -18.84 -2.17 -3.67
C VAL A 191 -19.13 -2.88 -2.36
N ALA A 192 -19.97 -3.91 -2.41
CA ALA A 192 -20.32 -4.71 -1.26
C ALA A 192 -20.24 -6.20 -1.59
N ALA A 193 -19.66 -6.98 -0.69
CA ALA A 193 -19.55 -8.41 -0.83
C ALA A 193 -19.87 -9.15 0.48
N GLU A 194 -20.64 -10.23 0.35
CA GLU A 194 -20.96 -11.11 1.47
C GLU A 194 -19.76 -11.96 1.89
N SER A 195 -19.53 -12.10 3.19
CA SER A 195 -18.44 -12.91 3.76
C SER A 195 -18.89 -14.24 4.38
N ASP A 196 -20.20 -14.47 4.47
CA ASP A 196 -20.76 -15.63 5.16
C ASP A 196 -21.23 -16.69 4.16
N GLY A 197 -20.70 -17.91 4.25
CA GLY A 197 -21.19 -19.08 3.52
C GLY A 197 -20.31 -19.59 2.39
N ASN A 198 -20.86 -20.53 1.62
CA ASN A 198 -20.17 -21.22 0.52
C ASN A 198 -20.21 -20.44 -0.81
N ASP A 199 -21.23 -19.60 -1.01
CA ASP A 199 -21.44 -18.84 -2.24
C ASP A 199 -21.50 -17.34 -1.91
N ALA A 200 -20.42 -16.60 -2.18
CA ALA A 200 -20.42 -15.15 -1.93
C ALA A 200 -21.36 -14.40 -2.90
N THR A 201 -21.96 -13.30 -2.46
CA THR A 201 -22.62 -12.34 -3.36
C THR A 201 -21.78 -11.07 -3.45
N LEU A 202 -21.52 -10.59 -4.68
CA LEU A 202 -20.84 -9.33 -4.96
C LEU A 202 -21.80 -8.37 -5.67
N ALA A 203 -21.83 -7.11 -5.23
CA ALA A 203 -22.67 -6.08 -5.82
C ALA A 203 -21.96 -4.72 -5.89
N VAL A 204 -22.27 -3.95 -6.92
CA VAL A 204 -21.77 -2.58 -7.15
C VAL A 204 -22.97 -1.64 -7.12
N TYR A 205 -22.85 -0.55 -6.38
CA TYR A 205 -23.86 0.48 -6.21
C TYR A 205 -23.35 1.84 -6.66
N ASP A 206 -24.24 2.61 -7.27
CA ASP A 206 -24.16 4.07 -7.33
C ASP A 206 -24.69 4.63 -6.01
N VAL A 207 -23.95 5.55 -5.39
CA VAL A 207 -24.40 6.24 -4.17
C VAL A 207 -24.48 7.76 -4.31
N SER A 208 -24.39 8.28 -5.53
CA SER A 208 -24.43 9.73 -5.83
C SER A 208 -25.74 10.41 -5.39
N THR A 209 -26.84 9.66 -5.33
CA THR A 209 -28.16 10.13 -4.89
C THR A 209 -28.34 10.09 -3.37
N GLY A 210 -27.33 9.54 -2.65
CA GLY A 210 -27.40 9.27 -1.22
C GLY A 210 -28.21 8.03 -0.85
N GLN A 211 -28.63 7.23 -1.84
CA GLN A 211 -29.20 5.87 -1.72
C GLN A 211 -28.27 4.85 -2.39
N ALA A 212 -28.35 3.57 -2.00
CA ALA A 212 -27.60 2.50 -2.66
C ALA A 212 -28.35 1.99 -3.89
N ASP A 213 -28.11 2.62 -5.04
CA ASP A 213 -28.72 2.25 -6.31
C ASP A 213 -27.89 1.15 -6.99
N ALA A 214 -28.38 -0.09 -7.01
CA ALA A 214 -27.64 -1.23 -7.53
C ALA A 214 -27.38 -1.09 -9.04
N ARG A 215 -26.10 -1.15 -9.44
CA ARG A 215 -25.65 -1.14 -10.85
C ARG A 215 -25.42 -2.55 -11.39
N ALA A 216 -24.80 -3.41 -10.58
CA ALA A 216 -24.49 -4.78 -10.95
C ALA A 216 -24.53 -5.69 -9.71
N ARG A 217 -24.89 -6.96 -9.91
CA ARG A 217 -24.92 -8.00 -8.88
C ARG A 217 -24.55 -9.35 -9.47
N ARG A 218 -23.75 -10.12 -8.75
CA ARG A 218 -23.39 -11.50 -9.10
C ARG A 218 -23.33 -12.37 -7.84
N VAL A 219 -24.02 -13.50 -7.89
CA VAL A 219 -23.92 -14.57 -6.88
C VAL A 219 -22.88 -15.56 -7.35
N ASP A 220 -22.09 -16.07 -6.41
CA ASP A 220 -20.94 -16.95 -6.64
C ASP A 220 -19.98 -16.38 -7.70
N PRO A 221 -19.39 -15.20 -7.44
CA PRO A 221 -18.64 -14.48 -8.44
C PRO A 221 -17.35 -15.23 -8.79
N GLY A 222 -17.04 -15.25 -10.07
CA GLY A 222 -15.86 -15.90 -10.62
C GLY A 222 -16.20 -17.16 -11.43
N PRO A 223 -15.21 -17.71 -12.13
CA PRO A 223 -15.40 -18.88 -12.99
C PRO A 223 -15.44 -20.20 -12.21
N GLU A 224 -14.87 -20.23 -11.00
CA GLU A 224 -14.86 -21.38 -10.09
C GLU A 224 -15.63 -21.08 -8.79
N GLY A 225 -16.38 -19.98 -8.78
CA GLY A 225 -17.05 -19.45 -7.61
C GLY A 225 -16.12 -18.72 -6.64
N CYS A 226 -16.66 -18.36 -5.48
CA CYS A 226 -15.94 -17.70 -4.40
C CYS A 226 -16.47 -18.22 -3.06
N ALA A 227 -15.73 -19.17 -2.48
CA ALA A 227 -16.05 -19.76 -1.19
C ALA A 227 -15.33 -19.03 -0.05
N SER A 228 -16.10 -18.69 0.99
CA SER A 228 -15.58 -18.03 2.20
C SER A 228 -14.80 -16.75 1.86
N LEU A 229 -15.51 -15.76 1.31
CA LEU A 229 -14.93 -14.44 1.01
C LEU A 229 -14.37 -13.80 2.28
N GLN A 230 -13.09 -13.50 2.26
CA GLN A 230 -12.35 -12.95 3.37
C GLN A 230 -12.18 -11.44 3.27
N ASP A 231 -12.03 -10.92 2.04
CA ASP A 231 -11.72 -9.51 1.83
C ASP A 231 -12.05 -9.06 0.39
N LEU A 232 -12.14 -7.74 0.19
CA LEU A 232 -12.27 -7.12 -1.13
C LEU A 232 -11.62 -5.74 -1.16
N ALA A 233 -11.11 -5.35 -2.33
CA ALA A 233 -10.57 -4.02 -2.56
C ALA A 233 -10.94 -3.48 -3.93
N LEU A 234 -11.17 -2.17 -4.01
CA LEU A 234 -11.52 -1.45 -5.24
C LEU A 234 -10.26 -0.76 -5.76
N THR A 235 -9.99 -0.85 -7.07
CA THR A 235 -8.88 -0.11 -7.68
C THR A 235 -9.09 1.40 -7.56
N PRO A 236 -8.02 2.22 -7.51
CA PRO A 236 -8.16 3.67 -7.38
C PRO A 236 -9.01 4.33 -8.46
N ASP A 237 -8.99 3.79 -9.68
CA ASP A 237 -9.82 4.22 -10.83
C ASP A 237 -11.27 3.67 -10.79
N ALA A 238 -11.61 2.92 -9.74
CA ALA A 238 -12.86 2.18 -9.57
C ALA A 238 -13.26 1.31 -10.77
N ALA A 239 -12.33 0.94 -11.65
CA ALA A 239 -12.62 0.11 -12.82
C ALA A 239 -12.72 -1.38 -12.46
N ARG A 240 -12.06 -1.81 -11.39
CA ARG A 240 -12.03 -3.21 -10.94
C ARG A 240 -12.21 -3.36 -9.45
N VAL A 241 -12.94 -4.39 -9.03
CA VAL A 241 -12.89 -4.93 -7.67
C VAL A 241 -12.10 -6.23 -7.69
N VAL A 242 -11.22 -6.42 -6.72
CA VAL A 242 -10.48 -7.65 -6.48
C VAL A 242 -11.01 -8.27 -5.19
N VAL A 243 -11.27 -9.57 -5.20
CA VAL A 243 -11.76 -10.31 -4.04
C VAL A 243 -10.77 -11.38 -3.59
N ALA A 244 -10.70 -11.60 -2.29
CA ALA A 244 -9.97 -12.67 -1.65
C ALA A 244 -10.96 -13.71 -1.11
N CYS A 245 -10.96 -14.92 -1.66
CA CYS A 245 -11.81 -16.02 -1.24
C CYS A 245 -10.91 -17.18 -0.81
N ALA A 246 -11.23 -17.87 0.30
CA ALA A 246 -10.40 -18.99 0.76
C ALA A 246 -10.29 -20.12 -0.29
N SER A 247 -11.26 -20.21 -1.21
CA SER A 247 -11.18 -20.96 -2.45
C SER A 247 -11.95 -20.23 -3.54
N PRO A 248 -11.49 -20.21 -4.80
CA PRO A 248 -10.28 -20.87 -5.34
C PRO A 248 -8.96 -20.17 -4.96
N TYR A 249 -7.82 -20.79 -5.26
CA TYR A 249 -6.47 -20.33 -4.84
C TYR A 249 -5.88 -19.23 -5.74
N TYR A 250 -6.67 -18.18 -5.96
CA TYR A 250 -6.27 -16.95 -6.63
C TYR A 250 -7.19 -15.81 -6.17
N HIS A 251 -6.72 -14.57 -6.36
CA HIS A 251 -7.57 -13.39 -6.20
C HIS A 251 -8.23 -13.07 -7.54
N GLN A 252 -9.55 -13.07 -7.58
CA GLN A 252 -10.32 -12.81 -8.80
C GLN A 252 -10.57 -11.31 -8.95
N ALA A 253 -10.36 -10.77 -10.14
CA ALA A 253 -10.73 -9.40 -10.49
C ALA A 253 -12.04 -9.38 -11.29
N PHE A 254 -12.88 -8.38 -11.04
CA PHE A 254 -14.11 -8.14 -11.80
C PHE A 254 -14.18 -6.69 -12.24
N ARG A 255 -14.67 -6.44 -13.45
CA ARG A 255 -15.03 -5.08 -13.88
C ARG A 255 -16.17 -4.56 -13.02
N THR A 256 -16.07 -3.35 -12.52
CA THR A 256 -17.14 -2.75 -11.69
C THR A 256 -18.38 -2.37 -12.49
N ALA A 257 -18.23 -2.15 -13.81
CA ALA A 257 -19.33 -1.77 -14.69
C ALA A 257 -20.42 -2.85 -14.81
N ASP A 258 -20.03 -4.13 -14.78
CA ASP A 258 -20.93 -5.26 -15.05
C ASP A 258 -20.62 -6.55 -14.27
N LEU A 259 -19.58 -6.55 -13.42
CA LEU A 259 -19.08 -7.72 -12.68
C LEU A 259 -18.64 -8.90 -13.58
N ALA A 260 -18.26 -8.62 -14.83
CA ALA A 260 -17.59 -9.60 -15.68
C ALA A 260 -16.18 -9.89 -15.16
N ASP A 261 -15.73 -11.14 -15.35
CA ASP A 261 -14.37 -11.57 -14.98
C ASP A 261 -13.33 -10.75 -15.75
N ASP A 262 -12.36 -10.17 -15.03
CA ASP A 262 -11.33 -9.27 -15.60
C ASP A 262 -9.92 -9.62 -15.13
N GLY A 263 -9.62 -10.91 -15.11
CA GLY A 263 -8.30 -11.46 -14.79
C GLY A 263 -8.19 -12.08 -13.40
N ARG A 264 -7.04 -12.69 -13.14
CA ARG A 264 -6.76 -13.49 -11.95
C ARG A 264 -5.34 -13.20 -11.47
N TYR A 265 -5.19 -12.85 -10.20
CA TYR A 265 -3.88 -12.72 -9.57
C TYR A 265 -3.58 -14.05 -8.88
N THR A 266 -2.76 -14.87 -9.54
CA THR A 266 -2.42 -16.20 -9.04
C THR A 266 -1.48 -16.09 -7.84
N THR A 267 -1.96 -16.55 -6.70
CA THR A 267 -1.20 -16.67 -5.45
C THR A 267 -1.06 -18.15 -5.10
N SER A 268 -0.88 -18.48 -3.83
CA SER A 268 -1.03 -19.84 -3.31
C SER A 268 -2.39 -20.06 -2.61
N SER A 269 -2.47 -21.15 -1.84
CA SER A 269 -3.66 -21.58 -1.13
C SER A 269 -4.22 -20.56 -0.15
N TYR A 270 -5.55 -20.54 -0.03
CA TYR A 270 -6.32 -19.75 0.95
C TYR A 270 -6.12 -18.22 0.89
N PRO A 271 -6.40 -17.56 -0.25
CA PRO A 271 -6.50 -16.10 -0.31
C PRO A 271 -7.36 -15.54 0.83
N ASN A 272 -6.83 -14.54 1.55
CA ASN A 272 -7.52 -14.04 2.75
C ASN A 272 -7.47 -12.51 2.97
N ALA A 273 -6.65 -11.78 2.21
CA ALA A 273 -6.53 -10.33 2.35
C ALA A 273 -6.16 -9.70 1.01
N VAL A 274 -6.70 -8.52 0.69
CA VAL A 274 -6.30 -7.77 -0.50
C VAL A 274 -6.27 -6.28 -0.20
N ALA A 275 -5.16 -5.62 -0.51
CA ALA A 275 -5.01 -4.18 -0.36
C ALA A 275 -4.44 -3.58 -1.64
N ILE A 276 -5.00 -2.45 -2.10
CA ILE A 276 -4.57 -1.79 -3.33
C ILE A 276 -4.03 -0.40 -2.99
N ALA A 277 -2.81 -0.11 -3.44
CA ALA A 277 -2.16 1.17 -3.25
C ALA A 277 -2.76 2.26 -4.16
N PRO A 278 -2.55 3.55 -3.86
CA PRO A 278 -3.02 4.65 -4.70
C PRO A 278 -2.48 4.65 -6.13
N ASP A 279 -1.32 4.03 -6.37
CA ASP A 279 -0.73 3.85 -7.70
C ASP A 279 -1.30 2.62 -8.46
N GLY A 280 -2.23 1.89 -7.84
CA GLY A 280 -2.87 0.69 -8.39
C GLY A 280 -2.12 -0.62 -8.14
N THR A 281 -0.98 -0.59 -7.42
CA THR A 281 -0.27 -1.80 -7.01
C THR A 281 -1.12 -2.63 -6.05
N ILE A 282 -1.22 -3.93 -6.31
CA ILE A 282 -2.06 -4.86 -5.54
C ILE A 282 -1.17 -5.70 -4.64
N ALA A 283 -1.45 -5.69 -3.35
CA ALA A 283 -0.94 -6.64 -2.37
C ALA A 283 -2.00 -7.71 -2.11
N ALA A 284 -1.71 -8.94 -2.53
CA ALA A 284 -2.58 -10.09 -2.40
C ALA A 284 -2.03 -11.03 -1.32
N GLY A 285 -2.81 -11.23 -0.26
CA GLY A 285 -2.48 -12.03 0.90
C GLY A 285 -3.06 -13.44 0.86
N VAL A 286 -2.37 -14.38 1.51
CA VAL A 286 -2.81 -15.76 1.68
C VAL A 286 -2.62 -16.23 3.13
N ASP A 287 -3.48 -17.15 3.58
CA ASP A 287 -3.32 -17.89 4.83
C ASP A 287 -2.58 -19.21 4.55
N SER A 288 -1.24 -19.14 4.40
CA SER A 288 -0.43 -20.33 4.10
C SER A 288 0.85 -20.36 4.92
N ALA A 289 1.14 -21.50 5.52
CA ALA A 289 2.36 -21.68 6.33
C ALA A 289 3.59 -22.12 5.53
N SER A 290 3.44 -22.39 4.23
CA SER A 290 4.49 -23.01 3.40
C SER A 290 4.60 -22.39 2.01
N SER A 291 4.06 -21.20 1.82
CA SER A 291 4.10 -20.45 0.57
C SER A 291 4.18 -18.97 0.93
N PRO A 292 4.73 -18.11 0.06
CA PRO A 292 4.80 -16.69 0.34
C PRO A 292 3.44 -16.12 0.72
N ASP A 293 3.37 -15.41 1.85
CA ASP A 293 2.14 -14.87 2.43
C ASP A 293 1.58 -13.65 1.69
N VAL A 294 2.45 -12.86 1.06
CA VAL A 294 2.05 -11.62 0.37
C VAL A 294 2.68 -11.60 -1.02
N HIS A 295 1.86 -11.38 -2.04
CA HIS A 295 2.28 -11.25 -3.43
C HIS A 295 1.93 -9.85 -3.96
N LEU A 296 2.89 -9.20 -4.63
CA LEU A 296 2.68 -7.90 -5.26
C LEU A 296 2.51 -8.01 -6.77
N PHE A 297 1.47 -7.35 -7.27
CA PHE A 297 1.14 -7.24 -8.68
C PHE A 297 1.06 -5.77 -9.08
N ALA A 298 1.63 -5.40 -10.22
CA ALA A 298 1.42 -4.06 -10.76
C ALA A 298 0.00 -3.94 -11.33
N GLN A 299 -0.52 -2.72 -11.41
CA GLN A 299 -1.85 -2.49 -11.94
C GLN A 299 -1.99 -3.06 -13.36
N GLY A 300 -2.93 -3.99 -13.55
CA GLY A 300 -3.20 -4.62 -14.84
C GLY A 300 -2.19 -5.71 -15.25
N ASP A 301 -1.19 -6.02 -14.43
CA ASP A 301 -0.30 -7.17 -14.60
C ASP A 301 -0.75 -8.30 -13.66
N PHE A 302 -0.81 -9.53 -14.17
CA PHE A 302 -1.23 -10.71 -13.41
C PHE A 302 -0.06 -11.57 -12.95
N ALA A 303 1.18 -11.18 -13.28
CA ALA A 303 2.38 -11.80 -12.76
C ALA A 303 2.86 -11.06 -11.50
N ALA A 304 3.10 -11.81 -10.42
CA ALA A 304 3.66 -11.23 -9.21
C ALA A 304 5.11 -10.80 -9.47
N PHE A 305 5.45 -9.58 -9.10
CA PHE A 305 6.81 -9.04 -9.27
C PHE A 305 7.64 -9.10 -7.97
N LYS A 306 6.98 -9.25 -6.82
CA LYS A 306 7.61 -9.39 -5.51
C LYS A 306 6.75 -10.23 -4.59
N THR A 307 7.37 -10.94 -3.66
CA THR A 307 6.69 -11.69 -2.60
C THR A 307 7.35 -11.50 -1.25
N TRP A 308 6.59 -11.64 -0.17
CA TRP A 308 7.08 -11.82 1.20
C TRP A 308 6.60 -13.14 1.78
N ASP A 309 7.43 -13.71 2.64
CA ASP A 309 7.17 -14.94 3.40
C ASP A 309 7.46 -14.63 4.87
N PHE A 310 6.49 -14.85 5.75
CA PHE A 310 6.61 -14.63 7.18
C PHE A 310 7.24 -15.87 7.82
N PRO A 311 8.46 -15.75 8.38
CA PRO A 311 9.16 -16.92 8.88
C PRO A 311 8.44 -17.51 10.09
N ALA A 312 8.27 -18.83 10.08
CA ALA A 312 7.78 -19.58 11.22
C ALA A 312 8.64 -19.31 12.48
N PRO A 313 8.02 -19.11 13.66
CA PRO A 313 8.76 -18.79 14.88
C PRO A 313 9.48 -20.02 15.47
N SER A 314 9.10 -21.22 15.04
CA SER A 314 9.79 -22.48 15.33
C SER A 314 9.38 -23.57 14.33
N PRO A 315 10.07 -24.72 14.27
CA PRO A 315 9.69 -25.84 13.39
C PRO A 315 8.30 -26.46 13.64
N TYR A 316 7.63 -26.12 14.75
CA TYR A 316 6.33 -26.66 15.15
C TYR A 316 5.22 -25.60 15.23
N ALA A 317 5.53 -24.38 14.77
CA ALA A 317 4.60 -23.27 14.80
C ALA A 317 4.59 -22.60 13.43
N THR A 318 3.53 -21.84 13.15
CA THR A 318 3.33 -21.17 11.87
C THR A 318 2.97 -19.73 12.16
N THR A 319 3.45 -18.81 11.34
CA THR A 319 2.96 -17.44 11.28
C THR A 319 1.98 -17.38 10.13
N THR A 320 0.77 -16.88 10.36
CA THR A 320 -0.22 -16.72 9.30
C THR A 320 -0.80 -15.31 9.26
N LEU A 321 -1.03 -14.82 8.04
CA LEU A 321 -1.71 -13.55 7.80
C LEU A 321 -3.15 -13.64 8.31
N GLN A 322 -3.62 -12.60 9.01
CA GLN A 322 -5.01 -12.51 9.42
C GLN A 322 -5.91 -12.09 8.25
N SER A 323 -7.16 -12.56 8.26
CA SER A 323 -8.19 -12.16 7.27
C SER A 323 -8.34 -10.64 7.20
N ALA A 324 -8.32 -10.09 5.98
CA ALA A 324 -8.29 -8.65 5.70
C ALA A 324 -7.13 -7.89 6.40
N GLY A 325 -6.04 -8.59 6.68
CA GLY A 325 -4.93 -8.12 7.50
C GLY A 325 -3.90 -7.23 6.79
N LEU A 326 -4.18 -6.70 5.60
CA LEU A 326 -3.25 -5.90 4.81
C LEU A 326 -3.73 -4.45 4.66
N ALA A 327 -2.81 -3.48 4.77
CA ALA A 327 -3.06 -2.10 4.36
C ALA A 327 -1.79 -1.42 3.84
N TRP A 328 -1.95 -0.59 2.82
CA TRP A 328 -0.89 0.26 2.30
C TRP A 328 -0.75 1.53 3.12
N ALA A 329 0.49 2.01 3.27
CA ALA A 329 0.68 3.43 3.54
C ALA A 329 0.15 4.25 2.33
N PRO A 330 -0.52 5.40 2.56
CA PRO A 330 -1.02 6.25 1.48
C PRO A 330 0.03 6.77 0.50
N ASP A 331 1.32 6.73 0.85
CA ASP A 331 2.44 7.07 -0.04
C ASP A 331 2.99 5.86 -0.82
N ALA A 332 2.35 4.70 -0.71
CA ALA A 332 2.78 3.41 -1.26
C ALA A 332 4.19 2.95 -0.82
N SER A 333 4.78 3.56 0.22
CA SER A 333 6.16 3.27 0.63
C SER A 333 6.32 1.94 1.38
N ARG A 334 5.22 1.41 1.93
CA ARG A 334 5.20 0.20 2.75
C ARG A 334 3.81 -0.42 2.86
N ILE A 335 3.79 -1.67 3.30
CA ILE A 335 2.57 -2.42 3.63
C ILE A 335 2.62 -2.78 5.11
N PHE A 336 1.48 -2.67 5.77
CA PHE A 336 1.24 -3.18 7.11
C PHE A 336 0.49 -4.50 7.00
N ALA A 337 0.99 -5.53 7.67
CA ALA A 337 0.37 -6.84 7.72
C ALA A 337 0.15 -7.30 9.16
N VAL A 338 -1.04 -7.79 9.47
CA VAL A 338 -1.37 -8.35 10.80
C VAL A 338 -1.24 -9.85 10.74
N THR A 339 -0.32 -10.41 11.51
CA THR A 339 -0.07 -11.86 11.55
C THR A 339 -0.35 -12.43 12.93
N LYS A 340 -0.51 -13.76 12.98
CA LYS A 340 -0.62 -14.52 14.23
C LYS A 340 0.27 -15.74 14.18
N ASP A 341 1.00 -15.95 15.27
CA ASP A 341 1.75 -17.18 15.47
C ASP A 341 0.85 -18.23 16.13
N SER A 342 0.88 -19.48 15.64
CA SER A 342 -0.02 -20.54 16.13
C SER A 342 0.18 -20.92 17.60
N ASN A 343 1.32 -20.58 18.19
CA ASN A 343 1.63 -20.78 19.61
C ASN A 343 1.42 -19.52 20.48
N SER A 344 0.98 -18.41 19.88
CA SER A 344 0.78 -17.13 20.55
C SER A 344 -0.71 -16.77 20.62
N SER A 345 -1.12 -16.18 21.74
CA SER A 345 -2.42 -15.51 21.84
C SER A 345 -2.39 -14.10 21.28
N SER A 346 -1.21 -13.47 21.22
CA SER A 346 -1.02 -12.10 20.75
C SER A 346 -0.83 -12.05 19.24
N LEU A 347 -1.32 -10.98 18.63
CA LEU A 347 -1.08 -10.65 17.24
C LEU A 347 0.26 -9.93 17.06
N THR A 348 0.71 -9.82 15.81
CA THR A 348 1.95 -9.14 15.43
C THR A 348 1.67 -8.20 14.26
N LEU A 349 2.22 -6.99 14.32
CA LEU A 349 2.27 -6.09 13.16
C LEU A 349 3.60 -6.28 12.43
N GLN A 350 3.52 -6.66 11.17
CA GLN A 350 4.63 -6.68 10.23
C GLN A 350 4.60 -5.39 9.41
N VAL A 351 5.74 -4.74 9.28
CA VAL A 351 5.91 -3.56 8.43
C VAL A 351 6.86 -3.96 7.30
N LEU A 352 6.30 -4.07 6.10
CA LEU A 352 6.99 -4.49 4.88
C LEU A 352 7.45 -3.25 4.11
N ASN A 353 8.73 -2.94 4.18
CA ASN A 353 9.35 -1.78 3.55
C ASN A 353 9.88 -2.12 2.15
N HIS A 354 10.10 -1.09 1.33
CA HIS A 354 10.63 -1.20 -0.04
C HIS A 354 9.79 -2.14 -0.93
N PRO A 355 8.51 -1.86 -1.17
CA PRO A 355 7.65 -2.72 -2.00
C PRO A 355 8.15 -2.89 -3.44
N GLN A 356 9.01 -2.01 -3.90
CA GLN A 356 9.71 -2.13 -5.17
C GLN A 356 10.85 -3.16 -5.13
N VAL A 357 11.22 -3.71 -6.29
CA VAL A 357 12.43 -4.52 -6.46
C VAL A 357 13.67 -3.63 -6.59
N PRO A 358 14.84 -4.10 -6.10
CA PRO A 358 16.08 -3.37 -6.28
C PRO A 358 16.38 -3.18 -7.76
N THR A 359 16.83 -1.98 -8.11
CA THR A 359 17.20 -1.60 -9.47
C THR A 359 18.63 -1.10 -9.47
N THR A 360 19.35 -1.35 -10.55
CA THR A 360 20.72 -0.88 -10.74
C THR A 360 20.87 -0.14 -12.06
N VAL A 361 21.66 0.94 -12.05
CA VAL A 361 22.03 1.70 -13.23
C VAL A 361 23.54 1.57 -13.43
N THR A 362 23.94 1.03 -14.56
CA THR A 362 25.35 1.01 -14.99
C THR A 362 25.53 1.98 -16.15
N VAL A 363 26.60 2.77 -16.11
CA VAL A 363 26.90 3.80 -17.12
C VAL A 363 28.33 3.63 -17.59
N GLN A 364 28.53 3.76 -18.89
CA GLN A 364 29.80 3.63 -19.57
C GLN A 364 29.97 4.82 -20.51
N ALA A 365 31.21 5.30 -20.58
CA ALA A 365 31.62 6.36 -21.49
C ALA A 365 33.12 6.17 -21.83
N PRO A 366 33.60 6.74 -22.95
CA PRO A 366 35.04 6.90 -23.18
C PRO A 366 35.72 7.57 -21.98
N ALA A 367 36.96 7.18 -21.66
CA ALA A 367 37.72 7.79 -20.56
C ALA A 367 38.04 9.27 -20.83
N SER A 368 38.11 9.67 -22.10
CA SER A 368 38.31 11.05 -22.52
C SER A 368 37.56 11.38 -23.81
N SER A 369 37.30 12.67 -24.02
CA SER A 369 36.71 13.20 -25.25
C SER A 369 37.25 14.60 -25.54
N PRO A 370 37.53 14.97 -26.80
CA PRO A 370 37.77 16.36 -27.15
C PRO A 370 36.55 17.22 -26.83
N ARG A 371 36.79 18.47 -26.47
CA ARG A 371 35.72 19.44 -26.24
C ARG A 371 34.91 19.67 -27.52
N ASN A 372 33.62 19.98 -27.36
CA ASN A 372 32.67 20.28 -28.45
C ASN A 372 32.45 19.14 -29.46
N GLN A 373 32.92 17.93 -29.17
CA GLN A 373 32.65 16.73 -29.97
C GLN A 373 31.52 15.90 -29.37
N ASP A 374 30.93 15.04 -30.19
CA ASP A 374 29.92 14.08 -29.74
C ASP A 374 30.54 13.08 -28.75
N LEU A 375 30.03 13.08 -27.53
CA LEU A 375 30.32 12.10 -26.49
C LEU A 375 29.09 11.24 -26.28
N THR A 376 29.21 9.94 -26.52
CA THR A 376 28.11 9.00 -26.31
C THR A 376 28.29 8.28 -24.98
N LEU A 377 27.26 8.39 -24.15
CA LEU A 377 27.05 7.58 -22.97
C LEU A 377 26.22 6.35 -23.38
N THR A 378 26.58 5.20 -22.85
CA THR A 378 25.78 3.97 -22.95
C THR A 378 25.61 3.38 -21.57
N GLY A 379 24.50 2.71 -21.31
CA GLY A 379 24.31 2.07 -20.03
C GLY A 379 23.22 1.02 -20.04
N LYS A 380 23.05 0.40 -18.87
CA LYS A 380 22.04 -0.62 -18.63
C LYS A 380 21.34 -0.36 -17.31
N LEU A 381 20.01 -0.34 -17.36
CA LEU A 381 19.10 -0.44 -16.23
C LEU A 381 18.76 -1.93 -16.02
N ASP A 382 18.95 -2.45 -14.82
CA ASP A 382 18.79 -3.88 -14.52
C ASP A 382 18.01 -4.07 -13.22
N ALA A 383 17.04 -4.99 -13.24
CA ALA A 383 16.22 -5.37 -12.10
C ALA A 383 15.75 -6.83 -12.22
N PRO A 384 15.30 -7.47 -11.13
CA PRO A 384 14.75 -8.83 -11.16
C PRO A 384 13.51 -9.02 -12.04
N VAL A 385 12.79 -7.93 -12.34
CA VAL A 385 11.63 -7.91 -13.23
C VAL A 385 11.85 -6.90 -14.35
N GLY A 386 11.22 -7.15 -15.50
CA GLY A 386 11.44 -6.33 -16.70
C GLY A 386 10.77 -4.95 -16.63
N PHE A 387 11.40 -3.98 -17.27
CA PHE A 387 10.87 -2.62 -17.41
C PHE A 387 9.72 -2.55 -18.43
N GLY A 388 8.75 -1.68 -18.16
CA GLY A 388 7.64 -1.43 -19.09
C GLY A 388 8.09 -0.62 -20.31
N THR A 389 7.23 -0.54 -21.33
CA THR A 389 7.47 0.38 -22.44
C THR A 389 7.43 1.82 -21.96
N GLY A 390 8.38 2.65 -22.40
CA GLY A 390 8.40 4.08 -22.07
C GLY A 390 9.18 4.43 -20.81
N SER A 391 9.84 3.48 -20.14
CA SER A 391 10.80 3.79 -19.08
C SER A 391 11.91 4.70 -19.59
N THR A 392 12.29 5.70 -18.79
CA THR A 392 13.35 6.66 -19.10
C THR A 392 14.34 6.78 -17.95
N VAL A 393 15.56 7.19 -18.28
CA VAL A 393 16.56 7.65 -17.32
C VAL A 393 16.90 9.10 -17.57
N ASP A 394 17.17 9.85 -16.51
CA ASP A 394 17.58 11.25 -16.56
C ASP A 394 19.10 11.36 -16.49
N ILE A 395 19.68 12.23 -17.32
CA ILE A 395 21.12 12.42 -17.44
C ILE A 395 21.48 13.79 -16.86
N TRP A 396 22.23 13.76 -15.77
CA TRP A 396 22.78 14.94 -15.12
C TRP A 396 24.27 15.08 -15.44
N ARG A 397 24.71 16.31 -15.69
CA ARG A 397 26.12 16.63 -15.97
C ARG A 397 26.65 17.64 -14.96
N LEU A 398 27.79 17.33 -14.37
CA LEU A 398 28.53 18.21 -13.47
C LEU A 398 29.82 18.63 -14.17
N ASP A 399 29.84 19.87 -14.67
CA ASP A 399 30.95 20.43 -15.46
C ASP A 399 32.13 20.90 -14.58
N ASP A 400 31.88 21.17 -13.30
CA ASP A 400 32.91 21.48 -12.29
C ASP A 400 32.55 20.76 -10.99
N PRO A 401 33.32 19.73 -10.57
CA PRO A 401 33.10 19.02 -9.32
C PRO A 401 33.11 19.92 -8.08
N LEU A 402 33.78 21.07 -8.13
CA LEU A 402 33.84 22.05 -7.03
C LEU A 402 32.59 22.93 -6.94
N ALA A 403 31.82 23.05 -8.03
CA ALA A 403 30.55 23.77 -8.03
C ALA A 403 29.44 23.01 -7.29
N GLY A 404 29.59 21.69 -7.16
CA GLY A 404 28.69 20.82 -6.38
C GLY A 404 27.33 20.54 -7.01
N GLU A 405 26.82 21.39 -7.90
CA GLU A 405 25.50 21.24 -8.52
C GLU A 405 25.59 20.77 -9.98
N GLY A 406 25.00 19.60 -10.26
CA GLY A 406 24.86 19.08 -11.62
C GLY A 406 23.65 19.71 -12.35
N THR A 407 23.71 19.75 -13.67
CA THR A 407 22.61 20.23 -14.54
C THR A 407 21.94 19.03 -15.22
N LEU A 408 20.60 18.95 -15.18
CA LEU A 408 19.86 18.00 -16.02
C LEU A 408 20.02 18.41 -17.49
N ILE A 409 20.67 17.56 -18.28
CA ILE A 409 20.96 17.84 -19.69
C ILE A 409 19.99 17.15 -20.65
N GLY A 410 19.26 16.13 -20.19
CA GLY A 410 18.23 15.44 -20.96
C GLY A 410 17.86 14.09 -20.35
N SER A 411 17.05 13.32 -21.06
CA SER A 411 16.62 11.97 -20.68
C SER A 411 16.80 11.00 -21.85
N ALA A 412 17.02 9.72 -21.55
CA ALA A 412 17.12 8.66 -22.54
C ALA A 412 16.04 7.60 -22.30
N THR A 413 15.43 7.11 -23.37
CA THR A 413 14.51 5.96 -23.30
C THR A 413 15.30 4.68 -23.06
N VAL A 414 14.76 3.83 -22.19
CA VAL A 414 15.29 2.51 -21.88
C VAL A 414 14.63 1.50 -22.83
N ALA A 415 15.44 0.74 -23.54
CA ALA A 415 14.99 -0.36 -24.37
C ALA A 415 14.45 -1.53 -23.52
N ALA A 416 13.71 -2.46 -24.13
CA ALA A 416 13.12 -3.59 -23.42
C ALA A 416 14.15 -4.50 -22.73
N ASP A 417 15.40 -4.52 -23.20
CA ASP A 417 16.52 -5.25 -22.59
C ASP A 417 17.26 -4.46 -21.49
N GLY A 418 16.73 -3.29 -21.13
CA GLY A 418 17.29 -2.38 -20.12
C GLY A 418 18.38 -1.46 -20.66
N THR A 419 18.77 -1.54 -21.93
CA THR A 419 19.85 -0.69 -22.47
C THR A 419 19.37 0.72 -22.79
N PHE A 420 20.27 1.70 -22.67
CA PHE A 420 20.01 3.08 -23.08
C PHE A 420 21.28 3.72 -23.65
N SER A 421 21.10 4.79 -24.44
CA SER A 421 22.20 5.61 -24.94
C SER A 421 21.80 7.08 -24.98
N TYR A 422 22.77 7.96 -24.73
CA TYR A 422 22.59 9.40 -24.74
C TYR A 422 23.84 10.07 -25.33
N THR A 423 23.66 11.03 -26.23
CA THR A 423 24.78 11.79 -26.80
C THR A 423 24.77 13.22 -26.27
N ASP A 424 25.90 13.66 -25.71
CA ASP A 424 26.15 15.02 -25.26
C ASP A 424 27.29 15.69 -26.04
N ARG A 425 27.39 17.02 -25.94
CA ARG A 425 28.52 17.83 -26.44
C ARG A 425 29.08 18.71 -25.32
N PRO A 426 29.98 18.18 -24.48
CA PRO A 426 30.55 18.92 -23.35
C PRO A 426 31.42 20.10 -23.80
N ARG A 427 31.25 21.23 -23.13
CA ARG A 427 31.96 22.49 -23.43
C ARG A 427 33.03 22.84 -22.39
N ALA A 428 32.88 22.34 -21.16
CA ALA A 428 33.83 22.54 -20.08
C ALA A 428 35.08 21.67 -20.29
N LYS A 429 36.24 22.15 -19.85
CA LYS A 429 37.50 21.39 -19.87
C LYS A 429 37.67 20.69 -18.53
N GLY A 430 38.34 19.54 -18.56
CA GLY A 430 38.69 18.80 -17.35
C GLY A 430 37.69 17.69 -17.09
N ASP A 431 37.63 17.24 -15.85
CA ASP A 431 36.80 16.09 -15.48
C ASP A 431 35.33 16.52 -15.39
N VAL A 432 34.53 15.99 -16.32
CA VAL A 432 33.08 16.16 -16.34
C VAL A 432 32.44 14.87 -15.85
N GLN A 433 31.63 14.96 -14.81
CA GLN A 433 30.91 13.82 -14.26
C GLN A 433 29.50 13.76 -14.86
N TYR A 434 29.11 12.58 -15.31
CA TYR A 434 27.75 12.26 -15.71
C TYR A 434 27.13 11.35 -14.66
N THR A 435 25.91 11.66 -14.26
CA THR A 435 25.08 10.81 -13.39
C THR A 435 23.80 10.50 -14.12
N VAL A 436 23.55 9.21 -14.33
CA VAL A 436 22.30 8.72 -14.90
C VAL A 436 21.42 8.25 -13.76
N GLN A 437 20.21 8.80 -13.67
CA GLN A 437 19.25 8.52 -12.61
C GLN A 437 18.01 7.85 -13.20
N TYR A 438 17.56 6.80 -12.54
CA TYR A 438 16.26 6.20 -12.76
C TYR A 438 15.36 6.58 -11.59
N GLY A 439 14.27 7.29 -11.88
CA GLY A 439 13.33 7.82 -10.88
C GLY A 439 12.61 6.76 -10.05
N GLY A 440 12.60 5.50 -10.50
CA GLY A 440 11.75 4.45 -9.95
C GLY A 440 10.35 4.44 -10.56
N ASP A 441 9.61 3.36 -10.32
CA ASP A 441 8.19 3.22 -10.66
C ASP A 441 7.49 2.32 -9.63
N ALA A 442 6.21 1.99 -9.80
CA ALA A 442 5.46 1.11 -8.88
C ALA A 442 6.17 -0.23 -8.55
N ARG A 443 6.98 -0.77 -9.47
CA ARG A 443 7.69 -2.03 -9.34
C ARG A 443 9.17 -1.87 -9.00
N HIS A 444 9.81 -0.78 -9.41
CA HIS A 444 11.27 -0.64 -9.44
C HIS A 444 11.74 0.50 -8.55
N ALA A 445 12.74 0.21 -7.71
CA ALA A 445 13.32 1.22 -6.84
C ALA A 445 14.09 2.28 -7.62
N TYR A 446 14.19 3.48 -7.03
CA TYR A 446 15.12 4.50 -7.51
C TYR A 446 16.55 3.94 -7.58
N ALA A 447 17.29 4.29 -8.63
CA ALA A 447 18.66 3.88 -8.82
C ALA A 447 19.45 4.94 -9.59
N TYR A 448 20.77 4.98 -9.41
CA TYR A 448 21.63 5.85 -10.20
C TYR A 448 23.01 5.23 -10.41
N GLY A 449 23.70 5.71 -11.44
CA GLY A 449 25.08 5.35 -11.74
C GLY A 449 25.82 6.57 -12.31
N SER A 450 27.13 6.64 -12.09
CA SER A 450 27.93 7.78 -12.53
C SER A 450 29.19 7.34 -13.26
N VAL A 451 29.65 8.17 -14.19
CA VAL A 451 30.92 8.01 -14.90
C VAL A 451 31.56 9.39 -15.07
N THR A 452 32.89 9.45 -15.00
CA THR A 452 33.66 10.68 -15.23
C THR A 452 34.41 10.58 -16.54
N VAL A 453 34.35 11.63 -17.34
CA VAL A 453 35.03 11.74 -18.64
C VAL A 453 35.96 12.93 -18.61
N ASN A 454 37.23 12.71 -18.99
CA ASN A 454 38.19 13.81 -19.09
C ASN A 454 38.01 14.55 -20.42
N ILE A 455 37.57 15.81 -20.37
CA ILE A 455 37.39 16.64 -21.55
C ILE A 455 38.67 17.38 -21.89
N THR A 456 39.30 16.97 -22.99
CA THR A 456 40.57 17.51 -23.46
C THR A 456 40.37 18.78 -24.28
N SER A 457 41.46 19.51 -24.53
CA SER A 457 41.45 20.56 -25.55
C SER A 457 41.19 19.97 -26.94
N ASP A 458 40.66 20.82 -27.82
CA ASP A 458 40.46 20.56 -29.25
C ASP A 458 41.71 19.98 -29.94
#